data_AF-A0A135T227-F1
#
_entry.id   AF-A0A135T227-F1
#
_cell.length_a   1.000
_cell.length_b   1.000
_cell.length_c   1.000
_cell.angle_alpha   90.00
_cell.angle_beta   90.00
_cell.angle_gamma   90.00
#
_symmetry.space_group_name_H-M   'P 1'
#
loop_
_entity.id
_entity.type
_entity.pdbx_description
1 polymer ?
#
loop_
_entity_poly.entity_id
_entity_poly.type
_entity_poly.pdbx_seq_one_letter_code
_entity_poly.pdbx_strand_id
1 'polypeptide(L)'
;MSQLVDYNDSDEETIPAGTPSDNAIPRHIQQHSEIDQLSQDLEKTRQTSAHLDKMLNKFKEVKKSELSRLKGEGIDVPTVRLVGLDLNYKICQMEEDLLALRETSREINSEAAAQERTKLERCRDSLGQTMFQKRSHIIENLDVAILWGPYARTIAECVETYYGRFDKYQTKPLRTSNRFRNKALVYYRGYSSQHQAAEISGTDTEMADFLAESNEHYWCHATGSWMFQPGTPEDKHDPPAYQCHAAANIVPYFSNVPHEILEDLFGERKWELSGPANSLLLSMQIQYWFYHYKLVIVPVDPEEKPLKRWKIDILDKDIEYLDLHAVRFTPGGKTPRFAKSLQDRELVFLNDKRPAARFLYFHFIMALIRLKDTKSESWKDARAKYLSRDPSPSLLHSLPL
;
A
#
# COMPACT_ATOMS: atom_id res chain seq x y z
N MET A 1 -3.21 -39.62 -37.43
CA MET A 1 -4.22 -38.75 -38.05
C MET A 1 -3.59 -37.38 -38.21
N SER A 2 -2.95 -37.19 -39.37
CA SER A 2 -2.29 -35.94 -39.76
C SER A 2 -3.32 -35.06 -40.45
N GLN A 3 -3.47 -33.80 -40.03
CA GLN A 3 -4.21 -32.80 -40.78
C GLN A 3 -3.20 -31.84 -41.41
N LEU A 4 -3.11 -31.94 -42.74
CA LEU A 4 -2.55 -30.95 -43.62
C LEU A 4 -3.44 -29.70 -43.59
N VAL A 5 -2.82 -28.52 -43.55
CA VAL A 5 -3.48 -27.24 -43.81
C VAL A 5 -2.96 -26.75 -45.15
N ASP A 6 -3.90 -26.58 -46.08
CA ASP A 6 -3.67 -26.09 -47.44
C ASP A 6 -3.21 -24.63 -47.43
N TYR A 7 -2.18 -24.36 -48.22
CA TYR A 7 -1.75 -23.02 -48.64
C TYR A 7 -2.68 -22.54 -49.75
N ASN A 8 -3.37 -21.43 -49.53
CA ASN A 8 -4.08 -20.72 -50.61
C ASN A 8 -3.20 -19.61 -51.19
N ASP A 9 -3.12 -19.69 -52.51
CA ASP A 9 -2.43 -18.84 -53.46
C ASP A 9 -3.28 -17.62 -53.85
N SER A 10 -2.61 -16.62 -54.41
CA SER A 10 -3.12 -15.53 -55.28
C SER A 10 -4.07 -14.47 -54.69
N ASP A 11 -3.50 -13.31 -54.37
CA ASP A 11 -4.10 -12.01 -54.69
C ASP A 11 -3.04 -11.13 -55.39
N GLU A 12 -3.11 -11.09 -56.72
CA GLU A 12 -2.39 -10.14 -57.58
C GLU A 12 -2.98 -8.73 -57.37
N GLU A 13 -2.34 -7.96 -56.50
CA GLU A 13 -2.70 -6.56 -56.29
C GLU A 13 -2.22 -5.72 -57.49
N THR A 14 -3.19 -5.21 -58.24
CA THR A 14 -3.00 -4.43 -59.46
C THR A 14 -2.41 -3.07 -59.11
N ILE A 15 -1.17 -2.80 -59.55
CA ILE A 15 -0.49 -1.52 -59.38
C ILE A 15 -1.18 -0.45 -60.26
N PRO A 16 -1.76 0.62 -59.69
CA PRO A 16 -2.31 1.71 -60.50
C PRO A 16 -1.17 2.53 -61.12
N ALA A 17 -1.25 2.73 -62.43
CA ALA A 17 -0.35 3.57 -63.21
C ALA A 17 -0.32 5.00 -62.66
N GLY A 18 0.90 5.49 -62.42
CA GLY A 18 1.18 6.73 -61.73
C GLY A 18 0.70 7.99 -62.44
N THR A 19 0.23 8.92 -61.63
CA THR A 19 0.35 10.35 -61.93
C THR A 19 1.76 10.80 -61.52
N PRO A 20 2.51 11.51 -62.38
CA PRO A 20 3.81 12.07 -62.00
C PRO A 20 3.58 13.16 -60.96
N SER A 21 3.91 12.88 -59.71
CA SER A 21 3.93 13.87 -58.64
C SER A 21 5.19 14.72 -58.80
N ASP A 22 5.06 15.84 -59.50
CA ASP A 22 6.11 16.84 -59.75
C ASP A 22 6.56 17.63 -58.49
N ASN A 23 6.24 17.14 -57.29
CA ASN A 23 6.59 17.76 -56.01
C ASN A 23 7.63 16.95 -55.22
N ALA A 24 8.53 16.24 -55.89
CA ALA A 24 9.68 15.63 -55.24
C ALA A 24 10.64 16.74 -54.77
N ILE A 25 10.46 17.20 -53.53
CA ILE A 25 11.44 18.06 -52.85
C ILE A 25 12.80 17.35 -52.98
N PRO A 26 13.81 18.02 -53.56
CA PRO A 26 15.13 17.42 -53.72
C PRO A 26 15.64 16.90 -52.37
N ARG A 27 16.08 15.63 -52.31
CA ARG A 27 16.55 14.97 -51.07
C ARG A 27 17.59 15.80 -50.29
N HIS A 28 18.36 16.65 -50.96
CA HIS A 28 19.33 17.54 -50.31
C HIS A 28 18.65 18.64 -49.45
N ILE A 29 17.48 19.17 -49.85
CA ILE A 29 16.75 20.19 -49.08
C ILE A 29 16.20 19.58 -47.79
N GLN A 30 15.71 18.34 -47.86
CA GLN A 30 15.20 17.62 -46.70
C GLN A 30 16.32 17.33 -45.68
N GLN A 31 17.52 16.97 -46.16
CA GLN A 31 18.69 16.77 -45.29
C GLN A 31 19.14 18.06 -44.57
N HIS A 32 19.11 19.22 -45.23
CA HIS A 32 19.46 20.49 -44.58
C HIS A 32 18.47 20.86 -43.47
N SER A 33 17.16 20.68 -43.70
CA SER A 33 16.14 20.93 -42.69
C SER A 33 16.29 20.02 -41.46
N GLU A 34 16.66 18.76 -41.65
CA GLU A 34 16.90 17.82 -40.55
C GLU A 34 18.15 18.20 -39.74
N ILE A 35 19.21 18.64 -40.41
CA ILE A 35 20.44 19.11 -39.75
C ILE A 35 20.19 20.37 -38.92
N ASP A 36 19.43 21.33 -39.45
CA ASP A 36 19.10 22.56 -38.73
C ASP A 36 18.24 22.28 -37.49
N GLN A 37 17.26 21.38 -37.61
CA GLN A 37 16.44 20.95 -36.47
C GLN A 37 17.28 20.27 -35.38
N LEU A 38 18.17 19.34 -35.76
CA LEU A 38 19.08 18.67 -34.84
C LEU A 38 20.03 19.66 -34.14
N SER A 39 20.50 20.67 -34.86
CA SER A 39 21.34 21.74 -34.31
C SER A 39 20.59 22.56 -33.25
N GLN A 40 19.33 22.92 -33.52
CA GLN A 40 18.48 23.64 -32.57
C GLN A 40 18.17 22.80 -31.31
N ASP A 41 17.86 21.52 -31.49
CA ASP A 41 17.57 20.61 -30.37
C ASP A 41 18.81 20.39 -29.50
N LEU A 42 20.00 20.32 -30.11
CA LEU A 42 21.27 20.23 -29.40
C LEU A 42 21.54 21.48 -28.55
N GLU A 43 21.31 22.67 -29.12
CA GLU A 43 21.48 23.93 -28.41
C GLU A 43 20.49 24.09 -27.24
N LYS A 44 19.23 23.69 -27.45
CA LYS A 44 18.23 23.65 -26.37
C LYS A 44 18.63 22.70 -25.24
N THR A 45 19.23 21.56 -25.59
CA THR A 45 19.74 20.59 -24.61
C THR A 45 20.90 21.18 -23.78
N ARG A 46 21.83 21.91 -24.41
CA ARG A 46 22.92 22.62 -23.72
C ARG A 46 22.41 23.69 -22.77
N GLN A 47 21.42 24.48 -23.19
CA GLN A 47 20.80 25.48 -22.33
C GLN A 47 20.11 24.85 -21.10
N THR A 48 19.46 23.69 -21.31
CA THR A 48 18.83 22.93 -20.21
C THR A 48 19.88 22.37 -19.24
N SER A 49 20.98 21.82 -19.75
CA SER A 49 22.14 21.36 -18.96
C SER A 49 22.70 22.49 -18.08
N ALA A 50 22.93 23.68 -18.67
CA ALA A 50 23.42 24.85 -17.94
C ALA A 50 22.45 25.34 -16.85
N HIS A 51 21.13 25.27 -17.10
CA HIS A 51 20.12 25.62 -16.11
C HIS A 51 20.12 24.65 -14.92
N LEU A 52 20.18 23.33 -15.18
CA LEU A 52 20.24 22.32 -14.11
C LEU A 52 21.53 22.44 -13.29
N ASP A 53 22.67 22.75 -13.91
CA ASP A 53 23.93 22.96 -13.20
C ASP A 53 23.81 24.13 -12.20
N LYS A 54 23.17 25.24 -12.62
CA LYS A 54 22.86 26.37 -11.75
C LYS A 54 21.91 25.99 -10.59
N MET A 55 20.88 25.18 -10.87
CA MET A 55 19.97 24.69 -9.84
C MET A 55 20.67 23.78 -8.84
N LEU A 56 21.54 22.87 -9.31
CA LEU A 56 22.31 21.96 -8.48
C LEU A 56 23.23 22.72 -7.52
N ASN A 57 23.95 23.72 -8.03
CA ASN A 57 24.79 24.57 -7.19
C ASN A 57 23.98 25.34 -6.14
N LYS A 58 22.83 25.90 -6.53
CA LYS A 58 21.91 26.54 -5.58
C LYS A 58 21.41 25.56 -4.52
N PHE A 59 21.10 24.33 -4.91
CA PHE A 59 20.62 23.29 -3.99
C PHE A 59 21.71 22.86 -3.00
N LYS A 60 22.97 22.76 -3.44
CA LYS A 60 24.13 22.51 -2.56
C LYS A 60 24.30 23.61 -1.50
N GLU A 61 24.09 24.87 -1.87
CA GLU A 61 24.11 26.00 -0.92
C GLU A 61 22.92 25.96 0.05
N VAL A 62 21.71 25.67 -0.44
CA VAL A 62 20.52 25.48 0.42
C VAL A 62 20.77 24.39 1.44
N LYS A 63 21.35 23.25 1.03
CA LYS A 63 21.71 22.17 1.96
C LYS A 63 22.65 22.66 3.06
N LYS A 64 23.69 23.43 2.71
CA LYS A 64 24.66 23.96 3.68
C LYS A 64 23.99 24.93 4.65
N SER A 65 23.12 25.80 4.15
CA SER A 65 22.35 26.75 4.97
C SER A 65 21.40 26.02 5.91
N GLU A 66 20.65 25.05 5.41
CA GLU A 66 19.65 24.31 6.17
C GLU A 66 20.27 23.46 7.28
N LEU A 67 21.38 22.78 6.98
CA LEU A 67 22.11 22.02 8.00
C LEU A 67 22.73 22.92 9.07
N SER A 68 23.11 24.16 8.71
CA SER A 68 23.58 25.16 9.69
C SER A 68 22.42 25.67 10.56
N ARG A 69 21.26 25.93 9.95
CA ARG A 69 20.04 26.38 10.64
C ARG A 69 19.57 25.35 11.67
N LEU A 70 19.42 24.09 11.26
CA LEU A 70 18.96 23.02 12.16
C LEU A 70 19.91 22.80 13.34
N LYS A 71 21.23 22.94 13.12
CA LYS A 71 22.22 22.91 14.21
C LYS A 71 22.06 24.08 15.17
N GLY A 72 21.76 25.28 14.66
CA GLY A 72 21.55 26.48 15.48
C GLY A 72 20.26 26.44 16.31
N GLU A 73 19.23 25.75 15.82
CA GLU A 73 17.95 25.55 16.50
C GLU A 73 17.97 24.47 17.60
N GLY A 74 19.12 23.82 17.81
CA GLY A 74 19.25 22.76 18.80
C GLY A 74 18.50 21.47 18.43
N ILE A 75 18.18 21.28 17.14
CA ILE A 75 17.63 20.01 16.64
C ILE A 75 18.64 18.89 16.91
N ASP A 76 18.13 17.73 17.31
CA ASP A 76 18.98 16.60 17.66
C ASP A 76 19.87 16.15 16.48
N VAL A 77 21.08 15.72 16.81
CA VAL A 77 22.11 15.33 15.83
C VAL A 77 21.62 14.23 14.87
N PRO A 78 20.88 13.19 15.31
CA PRO A 78 20.27 12.21 14.39
C PRO A 78 19.39 12.84 13.32
N THR A 79 18.47 13.73 13.69
CA THR A 79 17.57 14.43 12.74
C THR A 79 18.35 15.29 11.75
N VAL A 80 19.33 16.07 12.21
CA VAL A 80 20.20 16.87 11.32
C VAL A 80 20.94 15.97 10.32
N ARG A 81 21.43 14.81 10.78
CA ARG A 81 22.13 13.84 9.93
C ARG A 81 21.21 13.23 8.88
N LEU A 82 19.94 12.99 9.21
CA LEU A 82 18.92 12.48 8.29
C LEU A 82 18.65 13.48 7.16
N VAL A 83 18.36 14.74 7.52
CA VAL A 83 18.14 15.81 6.54
C VAL A 83 19.36 15.95 5.62
N GLY A 84 20.57 15.82 6.18
CA GLY A 84 21.80 15.83 5.39
C GLY A 84 21.91 14.67 4.38
N LEU A 85 21.45 13.48 4.75
CA LEU A 85 21.42 12.31 3.87
C LEU A 85 20.36 12.45 2.77
N ASP A 86 19.15 12.92 3.09
CA ASP A 86 18.09 13.21 2.11
C ASP A 86 18.56 14.22 1.06
N LEU A 87 19.16 15.33 1.52
CA LEU A 87 19.67 16.37 0.64
C LEU A 87 20.83 15.86 -0.24
N ASN A 88 21.71 15.00 0.30
CA ASN A 88 22.76 14.35 -0.49
C ASN A 88 22.19 13.42 -1.57
N TYR A 89 21.12 12.70 -1.25
CA TYR A 89 20.48 11.81 -2.21
C TYR A 89 19.86 12.61 -3.37
N LYS A 90 19.14 13.70 -3.06
CA LYS A 90 18.60 14.62 -4.08
C LYS A 90 19.70 15.23 -4.95
N ILE A 91 20.85 15.56 -4.36
CA ILE A 91 22.04 16.01 -5.11
C ILE A 91 22.52 14.92 -6.07
N CYS A 92 22.70 13.67 -5.62
CA CYS A 92 23.15 12.59 -6.50
C CYS A 92 22.12 12.31 -7.63
N GLN A 93 20.80 12.45 -7.39
CA GLN A 93 19.78 12.35 -8.46
C GLN A 93 19.88 13.48 -9.49
N MET A 94 20.04 14.73 -9.03
CA MET A 94 20.22 15.87 -9.93
C MET A 94 21.51 15.75 -10.74
N GLU A 95 22.57 15.17 -10.17
CA GLU A 95 23.83 14.88 -10.87
C GLU A 95 23.65 13.79 -11.94
N GLU A 96 22.82 12.77 -11.70
CA GLU A 96 22.45 11.76 -12.72
C GLU A 96 21.70 12.39 -13.90
N ASP A 97 20.70 13.23 -13.63
CA ASP A 97 19.90 13.91 -14.65
C ASP A 97 20.77 14.84 -15.52
N LEU A 98 21.67 15.58 -14.87
CA LEU A 98 22.62 16.46 -15.52
C LEU A 98 23.66 15.68 -16.35
N LEU A 99 24.12 14.52 -15.86
CA LEU A 99 25.00 13.64 -16.62
C LEU A 99 24.32 13.12 -17.90
N ALA A 100 23.05 12.73 -17.82
CA ALA A 100 22.27 12.27 -18.97
C ALA A 100 22.10 13.36 -20.04
N LEU A 101 21.87 14.62 -19.61
CA LEU A 101 21.81 15.75 -20.53
C LEU A 101 23.17 16.03 -21.19
N ARG A 102 24.28 16.00 -20.43
CA ARG A 102 25.62 16.21 -20.97
C ARG A 102 26.05 15.13 -21.97
N GLU A 103 25.65 13.89 -21.73
CA GLU A 103 25.88 12.78 -22.66
C GLU A 103 25.09 13.01 -23.96
N THR A 104 23.82 13.41 -23.84
CA THR A 104 22.95 13.72 -25.00
C THR A 104 23.46 14.91 -25.80
N SER A 105 23.97 15.96 -25.13
CA SER A 105 24.53 17.15 -25.78
C SER A 105 25.96 16.98 -26.29
N ARG A 106 26.54 15.79 -26.11
CA ARG A 106 27.95 15.46 -26.43
C ARG A 106 28.96 16.37 -25.73
N GLU A 107 28.60 16.94 -24.57
CA GLU A 107 29.50 17.70 -23.71
C GLU A 107 30.51 16.80 -22.99
N ILE A 108 30.16 15.53 -22.81
CA ILE A 108 31.02 14.50 -22.21
C ILE A 108 31.12 13.31 -23.18
N ASN A 109 32.30 12.68 -23.25
CA ASN A 109 32.44 11.44 -24.00
C ASN A 109 31.79 10.27 -23.24
N SER A 110 31.38 9.24 -23.97
CA SER A 110 30.64 8.09 -23.41
C SER A 110 31.43 7.33 -22.32
N GLU A 111 32.76 7.27 -22.43
CA GLU A 111 33.60 6.60 -21.43
C GLU A 111 33.62 7.37 -20.10
N ALA A 112 33.81 8.69 -20.14
CA ALA A 112 33.76 9.55 -18.97
C ALA A 112 32.35 9.57 -18.37
N ALA A 113 31.30 9.55 -19.20
CA ALA A 113 29.92 9.43 -18.73
C ALA A 113 29.68 8.11 -17.98
N ALA A 114 30.18 6.98 -18.50
CA ALA A 114 30.07 5.68 -17.83
C ALA A 114 30.81 5.66 -16.49
N GLN A 115 31.99 6.27 -16.42
CA GLN A 115 32.74 6.39 -15.16
C GLN A 115 32.00 7.23 -14.11
N GLU A 116 31.46 8.38 -14.49
CA GLU A 116 30.68 9.23 -13.60
C GLU A 116 29.37 8.55 -13.15
N ARG A 117 28.69 7.85 -14.06
CA ARG A 117 27.48 7.06 -13.73
C ARG A 117 27.79 6.00 -12.67
N THR A 118 28.93 5.29 -12.81
CA THR A 118 29.39 4.30 -11.82
C THR A 118 29.74 4.93 -10.46
N LYS A 119 30.21 6.19 -10.44
CA LYS A 119 30.47 6.92 -9.19
C LYS A 119 29.16 7.35 -8.52
N LEU A 120 28.20 7.87 -9.30
CA LEU A 120 26.89 8.28 -8.81
C LEU A 120 26.07 7.09 -8.30
N GLU A 121 26.12 5.95 -8.99
CA GLU A 121 25.50 4.72 -8.53
C GLU A 121 26.09 4.26 -7.19
N ARG A 122 27.42 4.27 -7.05
CA ARG A 122 28.07 4.02 -5.75
C ARG A 122 27.73 5.07 -4.68
N CYS A 123 27.62 6.35 -5.03
CA CYS A 123 27.13 7.40 -4.11
C CYS A 123 25.75 7.03 -3.59
N ARG A 124 24.83 6.71 -4.50
CA ARG A 124 23.44 6.42 -4.22
C ARG A 124 23.29 5.17 -3.38
N ASP A 125 24.02 4.10 -3.70
CA ASP A 125 24.03 2.85 -2.94
C ASP A 125 24.60 3.07 -1.53
N SER A 126 25.69 3.84 -1.40
CA SER A 126 26.29 4.15 -0.10
C SER A 126 25.38 5.02 0.78
N LEU A 127 24.76 6.06 0.20
CA LEU A 127 23.77 6.88 0.88
C LEU A 127 22.54 6.05 1.28
N GLY A 128 22.09 5.20 0.36
CA GLY A 128 20.99 4.26 0.55
C GLY A 128 21.25 3.28 1.69
N GLN A 129 22.43 2.68 1.74
CA GLN A 129 22.81 1.75 2.81
C GLN A 129 23.00 2.47 4.14
N THR A 130 23.56 3.69 4.13
CA THR A 130 23.77 4.48 5.35
C THR A 130 22.46 4.95 5.98
N MET A 131 21.51 5.40 5.16
CA MET A 131 20.16 5.75 5.61
C MET A 131 19.40 4.50 6.09
N PHE A 132 19.56 3.36 5.42
CA PHE A 132 18.98 2.08 5.83
C PHE A 132 19.52 1.58 7.18
N GLN A 133 20.83 1.56 7.38
CA GLN A 133 21.45 1.10 8.63
C GLN A 133 21.09 1.97 9.83
N LYS A 134 20.80 3.25 9.60
CA LYS A 134 20.37 4.16 10.67
C LYS A 134 18.86 4.13 10.88
N ARG A 135 18.11 3.47 9.99
CA ARG A 135 16.65 3.51 9.92
C ARG A 135 15.99 3.00 11.19
N SER A 136 16.52 1.99 11.87
CA SER A 136 15.95 1.48 13.13
C SER A 136 15.98 2.54 14.23
N HIS A 137 17.12 3.19 14.44
CA HIS A 137 17.25 4.29 15.42
C HIS A 137 16.46 5.55 15.04
N ILE A 138 16.18 5.72 13.74
CA ILE A 138 15.38 6.81 13.17
C ILE A 138 13.88 6.53 13.36
N ILE A 139 13.41 5.29 13.11
CA ILE A 139 12.01 4.88 13.28
C ILE A 139 11.59 4.96 14.75
N GLU A 140 12.51 4.77 15.70
CA GLU A 140 12.24 4.92 17.12
C GLU A 140 12.03 6.37 17.58
N ASN A 141 12.46 7.37 16.79
CA ASN A 141 12.49 8.78 17.19
C ASN A 141 11.76 9.75 16.23
N LEU A 142 11.27 9.29 15.07
CA LEU A 142 10.47 10.09 14.15
C LEU A 142 8.99 9.68 14.16
N ASP A 143 8.13 10.59 14.62
CA ASP A 143 6.69 10.55 14.33
C ASP A 143 6.48 10.61 12.81
N VAL A 144 5.63 9.72 12.32
CA VAL A 144 5.60 9.23 10.94
C VAL A 144 4.99 10.24 9.97
N ALA A 145 5.86 11.08 9.40
CA ALA A 145 5.52 12.00 8.29
C ALA A 145 6.53 11.91 7.14
N ILE A 146 7.80 11.70 7.44
CA ILE A 146 8.87 11.59 6.44
C ILE A 146 9.02 10.12 6.00
N LEU A 147 7.89 9.41 5.88
CA LEU A 147 7.84 8.08 5.26
C LEU A 147 7.82 8.15 3.72
N TRP A 148 7.82 9.38 3.19
CA TRP A 148 7.82 9.70 1.75
C TRP A 148 9.04 10.55 1.36
N GLY A 149 10.13 10.45 2.13
CA GLY A 149 11.46 10.81 1.64
C GLY A 149 11.89 9.90 0.46
N PRO A 150 13.08 10.08 -0.12
CA PRO A 150 13.56 9.47 -1.38
C PRO A 150 13.54 7.93 -1.46
N TYR A 151 13.24 7.23 -0.37
CA TYR A 151 12.80 5.82 -0.36
C TYR A 151 11.36 5.62 -0.81
N ALA A 152 10.63 6.66 -1.21
CA ALA A 152 9.34 6.53 -1.85
C ALA A 152 9.44 5.59 -3.06
N ARG A 153 10.58 5.54 -3.78
CA ARG A 153 10.80 4.51 -4.79
C ARG A 153 10.94 3.11 -4.20
N THR A 154 11.76 2.88 -3.19
CA THR A 154 11.99 1.52 -2.64
C THR A 154 10.77 0.98 -1.89
N ILE A 155 10.07 1.84 -1.13
CA ILE A 155 8.81 1.48 -0.46
C ILE A 155 7.69 1.36 -1.48
N ALA A 156 7.56 2.26 -2.47
CA ALA A 156 6.58 2.09 -3.54
C ALA A 156 6.90 0.84 -4.36
N GLU A 157 8.15 0.52 -4.65
CA GLU A 157 8.58 -0.71 -5.32
C GLU A 157 8.27 -1.94 -4.46
N CYS A 158 8.47 -1.87 -3.14
CA CYS A 158 8.08 -2.94 -2.21
C CYS A 158 6.57 -3.12 -2.20
N VAL A 159 5.80 -2.04 -2.11
CA VAL A 159 4.34 -2.03 -2.13
C VAL A 159 3.81 -2.48 -3.48
N GLU A 160 4.36 -2.02 -4.59
CA GLU A 160 4.04 -2.43 -5.96
C GLU A 160 4.42 -3.89 -6.21
N THR A 161 5.55 -4.35 -5.69
CA THR A 161 5.95 -5.76 -5.77
C THR A 161 5.00 -6.63 -4.95
N TYR A 162 4.63 -6.19 -3.75
CA TYR A 162 3.66 -6.87 -2.90
C TYR A 162 2.27 -6.89 -3.56
N TYR A 163 1.83 -5.75 -4.09
CA TYR A 163 0.54 -5.57 -4.77
C TYR A 163 0.46 -6.34 -6.09
N GLY A 164 1.49 -6.24 -6.93
CA GLY A 164 1.59 -6.97 -8.18
C GLY A 164 1.55 -8.49 -7.96
N ARG A 165 2.07 -8.97 -6.83
CA ARG A 165 1.95 -10.38 -6.44
C ARG A 165 0.56 -10.74 -5.94
N PHE A 166 -0.10 -9.84 -5.22
CA PHE A 166 -1.48 -10.02 -4.78
C PHE A 166 -2.43 -10.22 -5.96
N ASP A 167 -2.28 -9.41 -7.02
CA ASP A 167 -3.23 -9.37 -8.13
C ASP A 167 -2.90 -10.34 -9.27
N LYS A 168 -1.62 -10.45 -9.67
CA LYS A 168 -1.23 -11.22 -10.87
C LYS A 168 -1.35 -12.73 -10.70
N TYR A 169 -1.20 -13.25 -9.49
CA TYR A 169 -1.09 -14.70 -9.31
C TYR A 169 -2.43 -15.39 -9.03
N GLN A 170 -3.53 -14.66 -8.83
CA GLN A 170 -4.79 -15.21 -8.26
C GLN A 170 -4.52 -16.15 -7.07
N THR A 171 -3.36 -16.04 -6.42
CA THR A 171 -2.95 -16.92 -5.34
C THR A 171 -3.84 -16.53 -4.20
N LYS A 172 -4.86 -17.35 -3.97
CA LYS A 172 -5.70 -17.25 -2.79
C LYS A 172 -4.72 -17.11 -1.61
N PRO A 173 -4.85 -16.07 -0.77
CA PRO A 173 -4.01 -15.94 0.40
C PRO A 173 -3.99 -17.29 1.11
N LEU A 174 -2.81 -17.70 1.59
CA LEU A 174 -2.65 -18.95 2.31
C LEU A 174 -3.78 -19.03 3.34
N ARG A 175 -4.58 -20.10 3.26
CA ARG A 175 -5.69 -20.30 4.18
C ARG A 175 -5.14 -20.10 5.58
N THR A 176 -5.74 -19.17 6.33
CA THR A 176 -5.28 -18.82 7.66
C THR A 176 -5.10 -20.08 8.47
N SER A 177 -3.87 -20.35 8.93
CA SER A 177 -3.58 -21.58 9.65
C SER A 177 -4.43 -21.66 10.92
N ASN A 178 -4.89 -22.86 11.29
CA ASN A 178 -5.63 -23.07 12.54
C ASN A 178 -4.85 -22.53 13.75
N ARG A 179 -3.50 -22.61 13.72
CA ARG A 179 -2.63 -22.04 14.75
C ARG A 179 -2.77 -20.52 14.85
N PHE A 180 -2.76 -19.81 13.72
CA PHE A 180 -2.95 -18.35 13.72
C PHE A 180 -4.34 -17.98 14.23
N ARG A 181 -5.37 -18.69 13.75
CA ARG A 181 -6.75 -18.49 14.19
C ARG A 181 -6.87 -18.64 15.71
N ASN A 182 -6.33 -19.70 16.28
CA ASN A 182 -6.39 -19.92 17.73
C ASN A 182 -5.65 -18.83 18.51
N LYS A 183 -4.48 -18.38 18.03
CA LYS A 183 -3.76 -17.25 18.64
C LYS A 183 -4.60 -15.97 18.64
N ALA A 184 -5.26 -15.65 17.52
CA ALA A 184 -6.13 -14.48 17.41
C ALA A 184 -7.32 -14.56 18.37
N LEU A 185 -7.98 -15.71 18.44
CA LEU A 185 -9.10 -15.91 19.35
C LEU A 185 -8.70 -15.77 20.82
N VAL A 186 -7.58 -16.38 21.23
CA VAL A 186 -7.05 -16.22 22.58
C VAL A 186 -6.66 -14.77 22.87
N TYR A 187 -6.02 -14.10 21.91
CA TYR A 187 -5.58 -12.71 22.05
C TYR A 187 -6.75 -11.75 22.32
N TYR A 188 -7.85 -11.91 21.60
CA TYR A 188 -9.04 -11.09 21.77
C TYR A 188 -10.04 -11.65 22.79
N ARG A 189 -9.75 -12.79 23.42
CA ARG A 189 -10.74 -13.57 24.21
C ARG A 189 -12.05 -13.78 23.43
N GLY A 190 -11.92 -14.02 22.13
CA GLY A 190 -13.02 -14.05 21.18
C GLY A 190 -13.88 -15.31 21.22
N TYR A 191 -13.69 -16.18 22.22
CA TYR A 191 -14.56 -17.33 22.50
C TYR A 191 -15.58 -16.93 23.56
N SER A 192 -16.86 -17.25 23.34
CA SER A 192 -17.92 -16.88 24.30
C SER A 192 -17.70 -17.53 25.67
N SER A 193 -17.18 -18.76 25.72
CA SER A 193 -16.80 -19.45 26.96
C SER A 193 -15.71 -18.74 27.77
N GLN A 194 -14.95 -17.81 27.16
CA GLN A 194 -13.92 -17.01 27.83
C GLN A 194 -14.44 -15.66 28.35
N HIS A 195 -15.69 -15.29 28.06
CA HIS A 195 -16.26 -13.97 28.36
C HIS A 195 -17.37 -13.98 29.43
N GLN A 196 -17.40 -15.00 30.29
CA GLN A 196 -18.41 -15.25 31.34
C GLN A 196 -19.10 -14.00 31.96
N ALA A 197 -20.44 -14.05 31.94
CA ALA A 197 -21.45 -13.51 32.88
C ALA A 197 -21.53 -12.02 33.24
N ALA A 198 -20.47 -11.21 33.10
CA ALA A 198 -20.51 -9.85 33.68
C ALA A 198 -21.36 -8.84 32.88
N GLU A 199 -21.33 -8.88 31.55
CA GLU A 199 -22.03 -7.88 30.71
C GLU A 199 -23.43 -8.30 30.24
N ILE A 200 -23.77 -9.59 30.26
CA ILE A 200 -25.08 -10.09 29.81
C ILE A 200 -26.10 -10.13 30.98
N SER A 201 -25.66 -9.91 32.23
CA SER A 201 -26.49 -9.96 33.44
C SER A 201 -27.63 -8.93 33.52
N GLY A 202 -27.76 -8.03 32.53
CA GLY A 202 -28.86 -7.05 32.44
C GLY A 202 -30.07 -7.50 31.60
N THR A 203 -29.95 -8.54 30.76
CA THR A 203 -31.03 -8.99 29.86
C THR A 203 -30.96 -10.50 29.63
N ASP A 204 -31.99 -11.23 30.06
CA ASP A 204 -32.19 -12.68 29.90
C ASP A 204 -31.02 -13.58 30.31
N THR A 205 -31.06 -14.05 31.56
CA THR A 205 -30.14 -15.03 32.16
C THR A 205 -29.97 -16.30 31.32
N GLU A 206 -31.03 -16.80 30.67
CA GLU A 206 -30.94 -18.01 29.82
C GLU A 206 -30.00 -17.84 28.61
N MET A 207 -29.93 -16.63 28.03
CA MET A 207 -29.08 -16.36 26.87
C MET A 207 -27.60 -16.25 27.26
N ALA A 208 -27.34 -15.67 28.44
CA ALA A 208 -25.99 -15.59 28.99
C ALA A 208 -25.42 -16.99 29.22
N ASP A 209 -26.24 -17.89 29.78
CA ASP A 209 -25.86 -19.26 30.07
C ASP A 209 -25.62 -20.06 28.77
N PHE A 210 -26.49 -19.91 27.76
CA PHE A 210 -26.32 -20.56 26.44
C PHE A 210 -25.00 -20.15 25.74
N LEU A 211 -24.65 -18.86 25.76
CA LEU A 211 -23.40 -18.38 25.17
C LEU A 211 -22.17 -18.78 26.00
N ALA A 212 -22.29 -18.81 27.32
CA ALA A 212 -21.20 -19.15 28.23
C ALA A 212 -20.75 -20.63 28.10
N GLU A 213 -21.67 -21.53 27.76
CA GLU A 213 -21.38 -22.95 27.61
C GLU A 213 -20.97 -23.35 26.17
N SER A 214 -21.24 -22.48 25.20
CA SER A 214 -21.00 -22.78 23.79
C SER A 214 -19.56 -22.48 23.36
N ASN A 215 -18.83 -23.49 22.88
CA ASN A 215 -17.58 -23.27 22.11
C ASN A 215 -17.83 -22.94 20.64
N GLU A 216 -19.10 -22.72 20.28
CA GLU A 216 -19.56 -22.54 18.91
C GLU A 216 -19.81 -21.06 18.59
N HIS A 217 -19.65 -20.14 19.56
CA HIS A 217 -19.82 -18.72 19.32
C HIS A 217 -18.50 -17.96 19.37
N TYR A 218 -18.38 -17.00 18.44
CA TYR A 218 -17.16 -16.23 18.25
C TYR A 218 -17.51 -14.76 18.02
N TRP A 219 -16.63 -13.88 18.50
CA TRP A 219 -16.82 -12.46 18.35
C TRP A 219 -16.53 -11.96 16.94
N CYS A 220 -17.31 -11.01 16.45
CA CYS A 220 -16.98 -10.24 15.25
C CYS A 220 -16.75 -8.77 15.60
N HIS A 221 -15.52 -8.27 15.42
CA HIS A 221 -15.17 -6.88 15.75
C HIS A 221 -15.98 -5.87 14.94
N ALA A 222 -16.27 -6.18 13.68
CA ALA A 222 -16.97 -5.28 12.77
C ALA A 222 -18.43 -5.06 13.15
N THR A 223 -19.13 -6.11 13.58
CA THR A 223 -20.54 -6.01 13.97
C THR A 223 -20.69 -5.77 15.47
N GLY A 224 -19.69 -6.09 16.28
CA GLY A 224 -19.81 -6.10 17.74
C GLY A 224 -20.82 -7.15 18.21
N SER A 225 -20.80 -8.33 17.60
CA SER A 225 -21.82 -9.38 17.79
C SER A 225 -21.16 -10.74 17.96
N TRP A 226 -21.80 -11.60 18.75
CA TRP A 226 -21.47 -13.01 18.79
C TRP A 226 -22.07 -13.70 17.56
N MET A 227 -21.24 -14.51 16.91
CA MET A 227 -21.54 -15.16 15.65
C MET A 227 -21.45 -16.66 15.87
N PHE A 228 -22.46 -17.40 15.41
CA PHE A 228 -22.52 -18.85 15.55
C PHE A 228 -21.69 -19.55 14.47
N GLN A 229 -20.89 -20.51 14.88
CA GLN A 229 -20.27 -21.51 14.03
C GLN A 229 -21.10 -22.79 14.15
N PRO A 230 -21.85 -23.20 13.13
CA PRO A 230 -22.41 -24.53 13.13
C PRO A 230 -21.26 -25.51 13.29
N GLY A 231 -21.43 -26.46 14.23
CA GLY A 231 -20.57 -27.61 14.36
C GLY A 231 -20.33 -28.23 12.98
N THR A 232 -19.13 -28.76 12.76
CA THR A 232 -18.82 -29.49 11.53
C THR A 232 -19.95 -30.49 11.29
N PRO A 233 -20.72 -30.40 10.19
CA PRO A 233 -21.73 -31.40 9.89
C PRO A 233 -21.04 -32.75 9.89
N GLU A 234 -21.47 -33.66 10.76
CA GLU A 234 -21.02 -35.06 10.71
C GLU A 234 -21.42 -35.70 9.37
N ASP A 235 -22.46 -35.16 8.72
CA ASP A 235 -22.87 -35.50 7.37
C ASP A 235 -22.02 -34.79 6.29
N LYS A 236 -21.13 -35.58 5.68
CA LYS A 236 -20.20 -35.21 4.60
C LYS A 236 -20.86 -34.80 3.26
N HIS A 237 -22.18 -34.74 3.18
CA HIS A 237 -22.88 -34.66 1.90
C HIS A 237 -23.24 -33.25 1.43
N ASP A 238 -23.21 -32.25 2.31
CA ASP A 238 -23.27 -30.85 1.89
C ASP A 238 -22.13 -30.06 2.53
N PRO A 239 -21.26 -29.40 1.76
CA PRO A 239 -20.24 -28.55 2.34
C PRO A 239 -20.95 -27.45 3.15
N PRO A 240 -20.62 -27.23 4.43
CA PRO A 240 -21.13 -26.10 5.19
C PRO A 240 -20.47 -24.83 4.63
N ALA A 241 -20.93 -24.37 3.47
CA ALA A 241 -20.23 -23.39 2.65
C ALA A 241 -20.23 -21.98 3.28
N TYR A 242 -20.97 -21.76 4.38
CA TYR A 242 -21.35 -20.40 4.76
C TYR A 242 -21.02 -19.93 6.17
N GLN A 243 -20.48 -20.75 7.09
CA GLN A 243 -20.36 -20.29 8.48
C GLN A 243 -19.11 -20.79 9.20
N CYS A 244 -17.93 -20.40 8.72
CA CYS A 244 -16.69 -20.59 9.46
C CYS A 244 -16.01 -19.24 9.71
N HIS A 245 -15.99 -18.78 10.95
CA HIS A 245 -15.22 -17.61 11.39
C HIS A 245 -13.81 -17.61 10.83
N ALA A 246 -13.34 -16.42 10.50
CA ALA A 246 -11.97 -16.26 10.10
C ALA A 246 -11.33 -15.15 10.92
N ALA A 247 -10.27 -15.53 11.63
CA ALA A 247 -9.24 -14.57 11.99
C ALA A 247 -8.66 -14.03 10.69
N ALA A 248 -9.13 -12.87 10.27
CA ALA A 248 -8.70 -12.22 9.05
C ALA A 248 -7.31 -11.63 9.28
N ASN A 249 -6.34 -12.02 8.46
CA ASN A 249 -5.04 -11.37 8.43
C ASN A 249 -5.22 -9.94 7.91
N ILE A 250 -4.75 -8.94 8.64
CA ILE A 250 -4.85 -7.55 8.18
C ILE A 250 -3.91 -7.33 7.00
N VAL A 251 -2.63 -7.65 7.21
CA VAL A 251 -1.63 -7.84 6.16
C VAL A 251 -1.60 -9.32 5.82
N PRO A 252 -2.04 -9.72 4.61
CA PRO A 252 -2.02 -11.12 4.21
C PRO A 252 -0.59 -11.69 4.23
N TYR A 253 -0.47 -12.95 4.66
CA TYR A 253 0.80 -13.65 4.59
C TYR A 253 0.95 -14.35 3.25
N PHE A 254 2.02 -14.02 2.54
CA PHE A 254 2.37 -14.62 1.26
C PHE A 254 3.71 -15.32 1.37
N SER A 255 3.73 -16.63 1.16
CA SER A 255 4.98 -17.42 1.22
C SER A 255 5.98 -17.06 0.14
N ASN A 256 5.54 -16.39 -0.93
CA ASN A 256 6.39 -15.99 -2.03
C ASN A 256 6.98 -14.58 -1.86
N VAL A 257 6.48 -13.73 -0.95
CA VAL A 257 7.04 -12.38 -0.75
C VAL A 257 8.43 -12.53 -0.11
N PRO A 258 9.49 -12.01 -0.77
CA PRO A 258 10.84 -12.05 -0.22
C PRO A 258 10.88 -11.42 1.17
N HIS A 259 11.66 -12.02 2.06
CA HIS A 259 11.74 -11.60 3.44
C HIS A 259 12.30 -10.17 3.58
N GLU A 260 13.15 -9.78 2.63
CA GLU A 260 13.72 -8.45 2.48
C GLU A 260 12.62 -7.40 2.29
N ILE A 261 11.60 -7.69 1.47
CA ILE A 261 10.47 -6.78 1.24
C ILE A 261 9.65 -6.60 2.53
N LEU A 262 9.42 -7.68 3.28
CA LEU A 262 8.69 -7.61 4.54
C LEU A 262 9.49 -6.85 5.61
N GLU A 263 10.81 -7.00 5.61
CA GLU A 263 11.72 -6.23 6.45
C GLU A 263 11.77 -4.76 6.05
N ASP A 264 11.72 -4.46 4.75
CA ASP A 264 11.68 -3.09 4.26
C ASP A 264 10.37 -2.39 4.63
N LEU A 265 9.25 -3.12 4.61
CA LEU A 265 7.91 -2.60 4.94
C LEU A 265 7.67 -2.50 6.45
N PHE A 266 8.08 -3.50 7.23
CA PHE A 266 7.70 -3.63 8.65
C PHE A 266 8.89 -3.61 9.62
N GLY A 267 10.12 -3.52 9.12
CA GLY A 267 11.35 -3.45 9.91
C GLY A 267 11.57 -4.68 10.78
N GLU A 268 12.18 -4.46 11.93
CA GLU A 268 12.42 -5.49 12.95
C GLU A 268 11.13 -6.13 13.47
N ARG A 269 9.99 -5.44 13.35
CA ARG A 269 8.66 -5.93 13.78
C ARG A 269 7.98 -6.85 12.77
N LYS A 270 8.64 -7.24 11.67
CA LYS A 270 8.09 -8.21 10.69
C LYS A 270 7.61 -9.52 11.32
N TRP A 271 8.18 -9.96 12.44
CA TRP A 271 7.72 -11.15 13.16
C TRP A 271 6.28 -11.00 13.70
N GLU A 272 5.82 -9.77 13.96
CA GLU A 272 4.44 -9.47 14.36
C GLU A 272 3.41 -9.82 13.27
N LEU A 273 3.81 -9.95 12.00
CA LEU A 273 2.93 -10.38 10.89
C LEU A 273 2.33 -11.77 11.14
N SER A 274 3.08 -12.63 11.81
CA SER A 274 2.64 -13.98 12.22
C SER A 274 1.87 -13.99 13.55
N GLY A 275 1.82 -12.84 14.22
CA GLY A 275 1.22 -12.64 15.52
C GLY A 275 -0.27 -12.25 15.44
N PRO A 276 -0.98 -12.37 16.56
CA PRO A 276 -2.41 -12.05 16.61
C PRO A 276 -2.71 -10.55 16.46
N ALA A 277 -1.74 -9.65 16.65
CA ALA A 277 -1.91 -8.22 16.38
C ALA A 277 -2.10 -7.90 14.89
N ASN A 278 -1.72 -8.81 13.99
CA ASN A 278 -2.02 -8.75 12.55
C ASN A 278 -3.36 -9.43 12.22
N SER A 279 -4.32 -9.42 13.14
CA SER A 279 -5.60 -10.11 12.95
C SER A 279 -6.82 -9.32 13.40
N LEU A 280 -7.95 -9.61 12.76
CA LEU A 280 -9.29 -9.21 13.17
C LEU A 280 -10.20 -10.43 13.17
N LEU A 281 -11.11 -10.51 14.13
CA LEU A 281 -12.18 -11.50 14.11
C LEU A 281 -13.34 -10.94 13.30
N LEU A 282 -13.57 -11.51 12.11
CA LEU A 282 -14.60 -11.05 11.17
C LEU A 282 -15.53 -12.21 10.79
N SER A 283 -16.77 -11.88 10.44
CA SER A 283 -17.63 -12.82 9.72
C SER A 283 -17.03 -13.12 8.34
N MET A 284 -17.31 -14.27 7.74
CA MET A 284 -16.76 -14.61 6.41
C MET A 284 -17.09 -13.58 5.35
N GLN A 285 -18.31 -13.06 5.36
CA GLN A 285 -18.77 -12.08 4.38
C GLN A 285 -18.02 -10.76 4.53
N ILE A 286 -17.86 -10.27 5.76
CA ILE A 286 -17.10 -9.04 6.02
C ILE A 286 -15.62 -9.26 5.75
N GLN A 287 -15.07 -10.43 6.09
CA GLN A 287 -13.70 -10.80 5.73
C GLN A 287 -13.51 -10.78 4.22
N TYR A 288 -14.46 -11.34 3.46
CA TYR A 288 -14.41 -11.34 2.01
C TYR A 288 -14.34 -9.90 1.47
N TRP A 289 -15.23 -9.02 1.92
CA TRP A 289 -15.17 -7.60 1.55
C TRP A 289 -13.85 -6.94 1.96
N PHE A 290 -13.34 -7.25 3.15
CA PHE A 290 -12.07 -6.74 3.66
C PHE A 290 -10.87 -7.18 2.81
N TYR A 291 -10.78 -8.46 2.44
CA TYR A 291 -9.71 -8.99 1.58
C TYR A 291 -9.80 -8.51 0.13
N HIS A 292 -11.00 -8.20 -0.34
CA HIS A 292 -11.24 -7.63 -1.67
C HIS A 292 -11.19 -6.10 -1.68
N TYR A 293 -10.75 -5.47 -0.58
CA TYR A 293 -10.61 -4.02 -0.44
C TYR A 293 -11.91 -3.23 -0.73
N LYS A 294 -13.07 -3.87 -0.50
CA LYS A 294 -14.40 -3.27 -0.64
C LYS A 294 -14.75 -2.36 0.54
N LEU A 295 -14.08 -2.57 1.66
CA LEU A 295 -14.11 -1.74 2.86
C LEU A 295 -12.71 -1.62 3.45
N VAL A 296 -12.50 -0.58 4.25
CA VAL A 296 -11.27 -0.34 5.02
C VAL A 296 -11.60 -0.06 6.48
N ILE A 297 -10.58 -0.12 7.32
CA ILE A 297 -10.67 0.23 8.72
C ILE A 297 -9.75 1.42 8.95
N VAL A 298 -10.32 2.51 9.45
CA VAL A 298 -9.65 3.79 9.64
C VAL A 298 -9.80 4.25 11.09
N PRO A 299 -8.92 5.13 11.59
CA PRO A 299 -9.11 5.73 12.91
C PRO A 299 -10.49 6.42 13.02
N VAL A 300 -11.13 6.31 14.18
CA VAL A 300 -12.31 7.14 14.49
C VAL A 300 -11.89 8.61 14.56
N ASP A 301 -10.80 8.86 15.29
CA ASP A 301 -10.16 10.15 15.44
C ASP A 301 -8.67 9.99 15.11
N PRO A 302 -8.15 10.61 14.04
CA PRO A 302 -6.74 10.52 13.68
C PRO A 302 -5.81 11.20 14.71
N GLU A 303 -6.33 12.10 15.55
CA GLU A 303 -5.55 12.81 16.58
C GLU A 303 -5.46 12.03 17.90
N GLU A 304 -6.15 10.90 18.03
CA GLU A 304 -6.17 10.09 19.26
C GLU A 304 -4.81 9.43 19.51
N LYS A 305 -4.15 9.77 20.64
CA LYS A 305 -2.88 9.18 21.07
C LYS A 305 -3.01 8.40 22.41
N PRO A 306 -2.79 7.07 22.45
CA PRO A 306 -2.58 6.15 21.32
C PRO A 306 -3.89 5.83 20.60
N LEU A 307 -3.81 5.43 19.31
CA LEU A 307 -4.97 5.03 18.50
C LEU A 307 -5.63 3.75 19.04
N LYS A 308 -6.75 3.88 19.75
CA LYS A 308 -7.51 2.74 20.29
C LYS A 308 -8.80 2.48 19.55
N ARG A 309 -9.38 3.52 18.93
CA ARG A 309 -10.69 3.45 18.28
C ARG A 309 -10.57 3.46 16.77
N TRP A 310 -11.25 2.51 16.15
CA TRP A 310 -11.20 2.24 14.73
C TRP A 310 -12.62 2.07 14.21
N LYS A 311 -12.90 2.55 13.01
CA LYS A 311 -14.21 2.40 12.36
C LYS A 311 -14.08 1.85 10.96
N ILE A 312 -15.17 1.31 10.46
CA ILE A 312 -15.27 0.80 9.10
C ILE A 312 -15.67 1.93 8.16
N ASP A 313 -15.04 1.96 7.00
CA ASP A 313 -15.45 2.79 5.87
C ASP A 313 -15.64 1.92 4.63
N ILE A 314 -16.79 2.04 3.99
CA ILE A 314 -17.14 1.30 2.78
C ILE A 314 -16.58 2.06 1.59
N LEU A 315 -15.74 1.39 0.80
CA LEU A 315 -15.15 1.95 -0.40
C LEU A 315 -15.97 1.60 -1.64
N ASP A 316 -16.55 0.41 -1.67
CA ASP A 316 -17.35 -0.04 -2.81
C ASP A 316 -18.86 0.10 -2.53
N LYS A 317 -19.53 0.93 -3.34
CA LYS A 317 -20.97 1.17 -3.20
C LYS A 317 -21.80 -0.05 -3.56
N ASP A 318 -21.26 -0.98 -4.36
CA ASP A 318 -21.96 -2.18 -4.80
C ASP A 318 -22.27 -3.11 -3.63
N ILE A 319 -21.51 -3.03 -2.54
CA ILE A 319 -21.75 -3.87 -1.36
C ILE A 319 -22.77 -3.28 -0.38
N GLU A 320 -23.11 -1.99 -0.47
CA GLU A 320 -23.92 -1.27 0.54
C GLU A 320 -25.24 -1.97 0.88
N TYR A 321 -25.93 -2.51 -0.14
CA TYR A 321 -27.25 -3.13 0.00
C TYR A 321 -27.20 -4.65 0.17
N LEU A 322 -26.02 -5.25 0.26
CA LEU A 322 -25.89 -6.68 0.50
C LEU A 322 -26.24 -7.02 1.96
N ASP A 323 -27.03 -8.08 2.13
CA ASP A 323 -27.47 -8.57 3.44
C ASP A 323 -26.33 -9.26 4.19
N LEU A 324 -26.21 -8.98 5.48
CA LEU A 324 -25.29 -9.61 6.41
C LEU A 324 -25.93 -10.89 6.98
N HIS A 325 -25.91 -11.97 6.20
CA HIS A 325 -26.62 -13.23 6.45
C HIS A 325 -26.31 -13.95 7.78
N ALA A 326 -25.38 -13.46 8.59
CA ALA A 326 -24.81 -14.21 9.70
C ALA A 326 -24.97 -13.56 11.08
N VAL A 327 -25.54 -12.35 11.19
CA VAL A 327 -25.57 -11.66 12.50
C VAL A 327 -26.81 -12.07 13.28
N ARG A 328 -26.62 -12.94 14.28
CA ARG A 328 -27.72 -13.45 15.11
C ARG A 328 -27.83 -12.78 16.48
N PHE A 329 -26.72 -12.29 17.05
CA PHE A 329 -26.72 -11.80 18.44
C PHE A 329 -25.90 -10.53 18.64
N THR A 330 -26.56 -9.38 18.66
CA THR A 330 -25.92 -8.09 19.00
C THR A 330 -26.38 -7.65 20.39
N PRO A 331 -25.47 -7.39 21.34
CA PRO A 331 -25.82 -6.74 22.60
C PRO A 331 -26.58 -5.44 22.33
N GLY A 332 -27.77 -5.28 22.91
CA GLY A 332 -28.62 -4.09 22.70
C GLY A 332 -29.52 -4.10 21.44
N GLY A 333 -29.65 -5.25 20.76
CA GLY A 333 -30.76 -5.50 19.81
C GLY A 333 -30.66 -4.84 18.43
N LYS A 334 -29.64 -4.02 18.14
CA LYS A 334 -29.43 -3.38 16.83
C LYS A 334 -28.38 -4.12 16.01
N THR A 335 -28.78 -5.26 15.48
CA THR A 335 -27.97 -6.03 14.55
C THR A 335 -27.86 -5.31 13.20
N PRO A 336 -26.62 -5.06 12.69
CA PRO A 336 -26.45 -4.55 11.34
C PRO A 336 -26.98 -5.59 10.33
N ARG A 337 -28.01 -5.21 9.57
CA ARG A 337 -28.61 -6.08 8.54
C ARG A 337 -27.94 -5.95 7.18
N PHE A 338 -27.51 -4.74 6.81
CA PHE A 338 -26.94 -4.48 5.49
C PHE A 338 -25.50 -3.97 5.63
N ALA A 339 -24.67 -4.17 4.62
CA ALA A 339 -23.28 -3.67 4.66
C ALA A 339 -23.23 -2.17 4.98
N LYS A 340 -24.14 -1.36 4.42
CA LYS A 340 -24.27 0.08 4.72
C LYS A 340 -24.38 0.41 6.20
N SER A 341 -24.91 -0.49 7.02
CA SER A 341 -24.97 -0.29 8.48
C SER A 341 -23.63 -0.51 9.20
N LEU A 342 -22.58 -0.92 8.48
CA LEU A 342 -21.19 -0.91 8.93
C LEU A 342 -20.49 0.42 8.64
N GLN A 343 -21.04 1.27 7.77
CA GLN A 343 -20.45 2.57 7.46
C GLN A 343 -20.31 3.41 8.73
N ASP A 344 -19.11 3.92 8.99
CA ASP A 344 -18.72 4.68 10.18
C ASP A 344 -18.91 3.95 11.52
N ARG A 345 -19.22 2.65 11.49
CA ARG A 345 -19.37 1.84 12.70
C ARG A 345 -18.00 1.59 13.32
N GLU A 346 -17.88 1.92 14.61
CA GLU A 346 -16.70 1.61 15.40
C GLU A 346 -16.56 0.10 15.61
N LEU A 347 -15.33 -0.41 15.52
CA LEU A 347 -14.99 -1.77 15.88
C LEU A 347 -15.13 -1.96 17.38
N VAL A 348 -15.80 -3.04 17.76
CA VAL A 348 -15.99 -3.36 19.18
C VAL A 348 -15.00 -4.45 19.57
N PHE A 349 -14.21 -4.20 20.61
CA PHE A 349 -13.25 -5.16 21.16
C PHE A 349 -13.68 -5.60 22.55
N LEU A 350 -13.52 -6.89 22.82
CA LEU A 350 -13.91 -7.50 24.09
C LEU A 350 -12.91 -7.26 25.24
N ASN A 351 -11.72 -6.73 24.93
CA ASN A 351 -10.67 -6.43 25.89
C ASN A 351 -9.83 -5.23 25.40
N ASP A 352 -8.75 -4.87 26.10
CA ASP A 352 -7.85 -3.76 25.72
C ASP A 352 -6.88 -4.07 24.58
N LYS A 353 -6.86 -5.30 24.06
CA LYS A 353 -6.00 -5.67 22.94
C LYS A 353 -6.54 -5.06 21.65
N ARG A 354 -5.63 -4.58 20.80
CA ARG A 354 -5.94 -3.94 19.53
C ARG A 354 -5.04 -4.52 18.43
N PRO A 355 -5.51 -4.53 17.18
CA PRO A 355 -4.61 -4.76 16.05
C PRO A 355 -3.51 -3.69 16.06
N ALA A 356 -2.32 -4.03 15.56
CA ALA A 356 -1.27 -3.03 15.44
C ALA A 356 -1.64 -2.04 14.34
N ALA A 357 -1.65 -0.74 14.66
CA ALA A 357 -2.08 0.33 13.76
C ALA A 357 -1.38 0.26 12.39
N ARG A 358 -0.07 -0.03 12.36
CA ARG A 358 0.73 -0.19 11.13
C ARG A 358 0.14 -1.17 10.12
N PHE A 359 -0.50 -2.24 10.58
CA PHE A 359 -1.11 -3.24 9.70
C PHE A 359 -2.39 -2.70 9.08
N LEU A 360 -3.22 -2.00 9.85
CA LEU A 360 -4.44 -1.37 9.35
C LEU A 360 -4.11 -0.26 8.34
N TYR A 361 -3.08 0.56 8.61
CA TYR A 361 -2.59 1.54 7.65
C TYR A 361 -2.08 0.90 6.36
N PHE A 362 -1.31 -0.19 6.46
CA PHE A 362 -0.86 -0.90 5.28
C PHE A 362 -2.05 -1.41 4.44
N HIS A 363 -3.05 -2.04 5.08
CA HIS A 363 -4.27 -2.48 4.39
C HIS A 363 -5.01 -1.32 3.73
N PHE A 364 -5.13 -0.17 4.40
CA PHE A 364 -5.73 1.04 3.85
C PHE A 364 -5.00 1.56 2.60
N ILE A 365 -3.66 1.65 2.64
CA ILE A 365 -2.87 2.07 1.47
C ILE A 365 -3.06 1.09 0.30
N MET A 366 -3.04 -0.21 0.58
CA MET A 366 -3.29 -1.25 -0.42
C MET A 366 -4.68 -1.12 -1.06
N ALA A 367 -5.69 -0.79 -0.27
CA ALA A 367 -7.05 -0.55 -0.77
C ALA A 367 -7.11 0.67 -1.71
N LEU A 368 -6.44 1.77 -1.36
CA LEU A 368 -6.38 2.96 -2.21
C LEU A 368 -5.68 2.69 -3.54
N ILE A 369 -4.55 1.96 -3.51
CA ILE A 369 -3.85 1.53 -4.73
C ILE A 369 -4.78 0.66 -5.58
N ARG A 370 -5.48 -0.30 -4.95
CA ARG A 370 -6.43 -1.18 -5.65
C ARG A 370 -7.53 -0.41 -6.36
N LEU A 371 -8.16 0.54 -5.67
CA LEU A 371 -9.23 1.37 -6.23
C LEU A 371 -8.73 2.16 -7.46
N LYS A 372 -7.55 2.75 -7.35
CA LYS A 372 -6.92 3.52 -8.44
C LYS A 372 -6.64 2.64 -9.65
N ASP A 373 -6.00 1.49 -9.43
CA ASP A 373 -5.55 0.60 -10.50
C ASP A 373 -6.71 -0.08 -11.23
N THR A 374 -7.76 -0.46 -10.50
CA THR A 374 -8.99 -1.04 -11.07
C THR A 374 -9.88 0.00 -11.73
N LYS A 375 -9.50 1.29 -11.72
CA LYS A 375 -10.30 2.42 -12.23
C LYS A 375 -11.72 2.44 -11.64
N SER A 376 -11.86 2.02 -10.37
CA SER A 376 -13.14 2.02 -9.67
C SER A 376 -13.73 3.44 -9.65
N GLU A 377 -15.03 3.56 -9.87
CA GLU A 377 -15.71 4.87 -9.80
C GLU A 377 -15.56 5.51 -8.42
N SER A 378 -15.55 4.68 -7.36
CA SER A 378 -15.31 5.08 -5.99
C SER A 378 -13.93 5.66 -5.73
N TRP A 379 -12.95 5.49 -6.64
CA TRP A 379 -11.62 6.08 -6.47
C TRP A 379 -11.67 7.60 -6.33
N LYS A 380 -12.52 8.29 -7.09
CA LYS A 380 -12.66 9.75 -7.01
C LYS A 380 -13.16 10.18 -5.64
N ASP A 381 -14.17 9.47 -5.12
CA ASP A 381 -14.77 9.74 -3.82
C ASP A 381 -13.79 9.45 -2.68
N ALA A 382 -13.10 8.30 -2.73
CA ALA A 382 -12.08 7.94 -1.74
C ALA A 382 -10.89 8.92 -1.77
N ARG A 383 -10.43 9.31 -2.97
CA ARG A 383 -9.39 10.32 -3.14
C ARG A 383 -9.84 11.68 -2.59
N ALA A 384 -11.05 12.13 -2.89
CA ALA A 384 -11.58 13.36 -2.30
C ALA A 384 -11.63 13.23 -0.77
N LYS A 385 -12.17 12.15 -0.23
CA LYS A 385 -12.29 11.95 1.21
C LYS A 385 -10.96 11.95 1.96
N TYR A 386 -9.97 11.22 1.44
CA TYR A 386 -8.73 10.94 2.15
C TYR A 386 -7.53 11.79 1.71
N LEU A 387 -7.51 12.26 0.47
CA LEU A 387 -6.38 13.01 -0.11
C LEU A 387 -6.70 14.49 -0.35
N SER A 388 -7.97 14.94 -0.26
CA SER A 388 -8.30 16.38 -0.34
C SER A 388 -8.17 17.12 0.99
N ARG A 389 -7.98 16.38 2.09
CA ARG A 389 -7.39 16.97 3.30
C ARG A 389 -5.95 17.29 2.94
N ASP A 390 -5.73 18.54 2.55
CA ASP A 390 -4.40 19.13 2.40
C ASP A 390 -3.56 18.63 3.58
N PRO A 391 -2.39 17.98 3.36
CA PRO A 391 -1.55 17.55 4.46
C PRO A 391 -0.97 18.81 5.11
N SER A 392 -1.79 19.46 5.93
CA SER A 392 -1.29 20.39 6.94
C SER A 392 -0.19 19.63 7.67
N PRO A 393 1.02 20.21 7.80
CA PRO A 393 2.13 19.57 8.51
C PRO A 393 1.71 18.98 9.87
N SER A 394 0.71 19.57 10.53
CA SER A 394 0.18 19.13 11.81
C SER A 394 -0.42 17.72 11.82
N LEU A 395 -1.12 17.28 10.77
CA LEU A 395 -1.75 15.94 10.67
C LEU A 395 -0.72 14.83 10.41
N LEU A 396 0.41 15.20 9.84
CA LEU A 396 1.55 14.32 9.58
C LEU A 396 2.42 14.17 10.84
N HIS A 397 2.52 15.21 11.67
CA HIS A 397 3.19 15.16 12.98
C HIS A 397 2.36 14.51 14.10
N SER A 398 1.06 14.27 13.88
CA SER A 398 0.14 13.85 14.95
C SER A 398 -0.27 12.37 14.92
N LEU A 399 0.30 11.54 14.05
CA LEU A 399 0.02 10.09 14.04
C LEU A 399 0.97 9.33 14.99
N PRO A 400 0.49 8.78 16.12
CA PRO A 400 1.31 7.97 17.01
C PRO A 400 1.42 6.53 16.46
N LEU A 401 2.64 5.98 16.40
CA LEU A 401 2.91 4.58 16.01
C LEU A 401 3.66 3.77 17.07
#